data_AF-A0A8J3LUC2-F1
#
_entry.id   AF-A0A8J3LUC2-F1
#
_cell.length_a   1.000
_cell.length_b   1.000
_cell.length_c   1.000
_cell.angle_alpha   90.00
_cell.angle_beta   90.00
_cell.angle_gamma   90.00
#
_symmetry.space_group_name_H-M   'P 1'
#
loop_
_entity.id
_entity.type
_entity.pdbx_description
1 polymer ?
#
loop_
_entity_poly.entity_id
_entity_poly.type
_entity_poly.pdbx_seq_one_letter_code
_entity_poly.pdbx_strand_id
1 'polypeptide(L)'
;MPFSVRITVRGYELDTQGHLNSAVYHQYGEHARWEYLKAAGVTTDKLLASGVGPVQLEATIKFFRELRGGDEVDVTCEFSPRAG
;
A
#
# COMPACT_ATOMS: atom_id res chain seq x y z
N MET A 1 -3.21 14.78 -9.96
CA MET A 1 -2.83 14.35 -8.59
C MET A 1 -2.72 12.84 -8.62
N PRO A 2 -1.70 12.23 -7.99
CA PRO A 2 -1.61 10.78 -7.90
C PRO A 2 -2.83 10.24 -7.16
N PHE A 3 -3.21 9.00 -7.44
CA PHE A 3 -4.25 8.31 -6.69
C PHE A 3 -3.83 8.20 -5.22
N SER A 4 -4.76 8.32 -4.28
CA SER A 4 -4.46 8.20 -2.85
C SER A 4 -5.55 7.45 -2.10
N VAL A 5 -5.13 6.77 -1.03
CA VAL A 5 -6.02 6.20 -0.02
C VAL A 5 -5.67 6.82 1.32
N ARG A 6 -6.69 7.32 2.03
CA ARG A 6 -6.55 7.81 3.40
C ARG A 6 -6.63 6.63 4.36
N ILE A 7 -5.65 6.50 5.25
CA ILE A 7 -5.59 5.43 6.24
C ILE A 7 -5.37 6.01 7.64
N THR A 8 -6.22 5.62 8.57
CA THR A 8 -6.02 5.83 10.01
C THR A 8 -5.11 4.74 10.57
N VAL A 9 -4.06 5.12 11.30
CA VAL A 9 -3.19 4.17 12.00
C VAL A 9 -3.90 3.56 13.20
N ARG A 10 -4.06 2.24 13.19
CA ARG A 10 -4.81 1.50 14.20
C ARG A 10 -3.90 1.00 15.31
N GLY A 11 -4.40 0.93 16.54
CA GLY A 11 -3.58 0.57 17.70
C GLY A 11 -2.93 -0.82 17.61
N TYR A 12 -3.57 -1.78 16.93
CA TYR A 12 -3.01 -3.13 16.74
C TYR A 12 -1.92 -3.21 15.67
N GLU A 13 -1.67 -2.13 14.93
CA GLU A 13 -0.65 -2.05 13.89
C GLU A 13 0.69 -1.55 14.45
N LEU A 14 0.71 -1.16 15.73
CA LEU A 14 1.90 -0.61 16.38
C LEU A 14 2.83 -1.72 16.90
N ASP A 15 4.13 -1.44 16.90
CA ASP A 15 5.14 -2.25 17.56
C ASP A 15 5.26 -1.92 19.07
N THR A 16 6.17 -2.61 19.77
CA THR A 16 6.40 -2.39 21.21
C THR A 16 6.94 -1.00 21.56
N GLN A 17 7.42 -0.25 20.57
CA GLN A 17 7.91 1.13 20.74
C GLN A 17 6.79 2.16 20.51
N GLY A 18 5.59 1.72 20.13
CA GLY A 18 4.43 2.57 19.90
C GLY A 18 4.41 3.23 18.52
N HIS A 19 5.28 2.78 17.61
CA HIS A 19 5.29 3.24 16.21
C HIS A 19 4.61 2.22 15.32
N LEU A 20 4.13 2.65 14.15
CA LEU A 20 3.63 1.73 13.14
C LEU A 20 4.71 0.69 12.82
N ASN A 21 4.32 -0.59 12.89
CA ASN A 21 5.25 -1.67 12.61
C ASN A 21 5.77 -1.58 11.17
N SER A 22 7.07 -1.79 10.97
CA SER A 22 7.73 -1.67 9.67
C SER A 22 7.10 -2.56 8.58
N ALA A 23 6.58 -3.75 8.92
CA ALA A 23 5.87 -4.61 7.99
C ALA A 23 4.51 -4.04 7.56
N VAL A 24 3.84 -3.27 8.44
CA VAL A 24 2.53 -2.67 8.13
C VAL A 24 2.67 -1.54 7.11
N TYR A 25 3.81 -0.85 7.05
CA TYR A 25 4.08 0.11 5.96
C TYR A 25 4.02 -0.56 4.58
N HIS A 26 4.52 -1.79 4.45
CA HIS A 26 4.39 -2.55 3.19
C HIS A 26 2.93 -2.89 2.88
N GLN A 27 2.14 -3.25 3.89
CA GLN A 27 0.72 -3.55 3.74
C GLN A 27 -0.08 -2.32 3.31
N TYR A 28 0.26 -1.13 3.82
CA TYR A 28 -0.35 0.13 3.39
C TYR A 28 -0.05 0.42 1.93
N GLY A 29 1.20 0.23 1.49
CA GLY A 29 1.58 0.37 0.08
C GLY A 29 0.88 -0.64 -0.82
N GLU A 30 0.75 -1.89 -0.39
CA GLU A 30 0.01 -2.93 -1.11
C GLU A 30 -1.49 -2.59 -1.20
N HIS A 31 -2.10 -2.14 -0.10
CA HIS A 31 -3.50 -1.72 -0.08
C HIS A 31 -3.74 -0.58 -1.08
N ALA A 32 -2.90 0.46 -1.08
CA ALA A 32 -2.99 1.56 -2.03
C ALA A 32 -2.83 1.07 -3.49
N ARG A 33 -1.93 0.11 -3.75
CA ARG A 33 -1.77 -0.51 -5.08
C ARG A 33 -3.03 -1.25 -5.53
N TRP A 34 -3.65 -2.02 -4.65
CA TRP A 34 -4.88 -2.75 -4.97
C TRP A 34 -6.07 -1.81 -5.21
N GLU A 35 -6.22 -0.77 -4.39
CA GLU A 35 -7.26 0.24 -4.59
C GLU A 35 -7.03 1.04 -5.89
N TYR A 36 -5.77 1.33 -6.24
CA TYR A 36 -5.43 1.94 -7.53
C TYR A 36 -5.85 1.08 -8.72
N LEU A 37 -5.51 -0.22 -8.70
CA LEU A 37 -5.89 -1.17 -9.75
C LEU A 37 -7.41 -1.29 -9.87
N LYS A 38 -8.10 -1.39 -8.73
CA LYS A 38 -9.56 -1.45 -8.67
C LYS A 38 -10.19 -0.18 -9.26
N ALA A 39 -9.68 1.00 -8.91
CA ALA A 39 -10.13 2.27 -9.49
C ALA A 39 -9.91 2.34 -11.01
N ALA A 40 -8.85 1.68 -11.52
CA ALA A 40 -8.59 1.49 -12.95
C ALA A 40 -9.42 0.37 -13.61
N GLY A 41 -10.32 -0.28 -12.86
CA GLY A 41 -11.20 -1.35 -13.37
C GLY A 41 -10.58 -2.76 -13.39
N VAL A 42 -9.37 -2.92 -12.84
CA VAL A 42 -8.67 -4.20 -12.67
C VAL A 42 -8.98 -4.75 -11.28
N THR A 43 -9.95 -5.64 -11.19
CA THR A 43 -10.38 -6.26 -9.93
C THR A 43 -9.74 -7.63 -9.73
N THR A 44 -9.63 -8.08 -8.48
CA THR A 44 -9.15 -9.43 -8.14
C THR A 44 -9.95 -10.52 -8.85
N ASP A 45 -11.28 -10.39 -8.92
CA ASP A 45 -12.13 -11.37 -9.60
C ASP A 45 -11.81 -11.48 -11.09
N LYS A 46 -11.54 -10.36 -11.77
CA LYS A 46 -11.14 -10.37 -13.19
C LYS A 46 -9.77 -11.02 -13.38
N LEU A 47 -8.83 -10.73 -12.49
CA LEU A 47 -7.49 -11.33 -12.50
C LEU A 47 -7.59 -12.85 -12.32
N LEU A 48 -8.32 -13.32 -11.31
CA LEU A 48 -8.56 -14.74 -11.06
C LEU A 48 -9.25 -15.43 -12.24
N ALA A 49 -10.31 -14.83 -12.80
CA ALA A 49 -11.02 -15.37 -13.95
C ALA A 49 -10.13 -15.50 -15.20
N SER A 50 -9.12 -14.64 -15.32
CA SER A 50 -8.13 -14.68 -16.41
C SER A 50 -6.95 -15.63 -16.16
N GLY A 51 -6.85 -16.22 -14.96
CA GLY A 51 -5.70 -17.05 -14.56
C GLY A 51 -4.40 -16.26 -14.36
N VAL A 52 -4.46 -14.94 -14.19
CA VAL A 52 -3.31 -14.05 -14.03
C VAL A 52 -3.35 -13.39 -12.67
N GLY A 53 -2.22 -13.30 -11.98
CA GLY A 53 -2.09 -12.59 -10.71
C GLY A 53 -0.79 -11.78 -10.65
N PRO A 54 -0.80 -10.54 -10.14
CA PRO A 54 0.42 -9.78 -9.94
C PRO A 54 1.26 -10.42 -8.83
N VAL A 55 2.57 -10.54 -9.06
CA VAL A 55 3.54 -10.99 -8.05
C VAL A 55 4.50 -9.85 -7.75
N GLN A 56 4.69 -9.55 -6.46
CA GLN A 56 5.65 -8.55 -6.02
C GLN A 56 7.07 -9.14 -6.07
N LEU A 57 7.91 -8.64 -6.98
CA LEU A 57 9.30 -9.10 -7.12
C LEU A 57 10.29 -8.34 -6.23
N GLU A 58 10.02 -7.06 -5.96
CA GLU A 58 10.89 -6.19 -5.15
C GLU A 58 10.04 -5.14 -4.43
N ALA A 59 10.33 -4.87 -3.15
CA ALA A 59 9.75 -3.75 -2.41
C ALA A 59 10.85 -3.01 -1.66
N THR A 60 10.91 -1.69 -1.84
CA THR A 60 11.88 -0.83 -1.15
C THR A 60 11.13 0.23 -0.35
N ILE A 61 11.49 0.38 0.92
CA ILE A 61 10.96 1.44 1.79
C ILE A 61 12.12 2.23 2.39
N LYS A 62 11.95 3.55 2.46
CA LYS A 62 12.82 4.48 3.19
C LYS A 62 11.98 5.18 4.25
N PHE A 63 12.40 5.07 5.50
CA PHE A 63 11.70 5.68 6.63
C PHE A 63 12.30 7.07 6.93
N PHE A 64 11.46 8.10 6.93
CA PHE A 64 11.86 9.48 7.23
C PHE A 64 11.31 9.98 8.58
N ARG A 65 10.10 9.54 8.93
CA ARG A 65 9.41 9.87 10.18
C ARG A 65 8.46 8.74 10.55
N GLU A 66 8.33 8.47 11.84
CA GLU A 66 7.42 7.49 12.39
C GLU A 66 5.96 7.91 12.25
N LEU A 67 5.08 6.91 12.12
CA LEU A 67 3.63 7.06 12.29
C LEU A 67 3.23 6.47 13.65
N ARG A 68 2.22 7.05 14.29
CA ARG A 68 1.72 6.67 15.61
C ARG A 68 0.23 6.39 15.57
N GLY A 69 -0.28 5.73 16.61
CA GLY A 69 -1.71 5.43 16.74
C GLY A 69 -2.59 6.67 16.61
N GLY A 70 -3.61 6.59 15.75
CA GLY A 70 -4.54 7.68 15.48
C GLY A 70 -4.06 8.69 14.43
N ASP A 71 -2.84 8.57 13.91
CA ASP A 71 -2.41 9.38 12.78
C ASP A 71 -3.24 9.06 11.54
N GLU A 72 -3.52 10.08 10.75
CA GLU A 72 -4.17 10.00 9.45
C GLU A 72 -3.13 10.22 8.36
N VAL A 73 -2.92 9.23 7.49
CA VAL A 73 -1.92 9.31 6.42
C VAL A 73 -2.56 9.10 5.05
N ASP A 74 -2.17 9.94 4.09
CA ASP A 74 -2.47 9.72 2.67
C ASP A 74 -1.37 8.85 2.06
N VAL A 75 -1.75 7.65 1.62
CA VAL A 75 -0.84 6.76 0.88
C VAL A 75 -1.10 6.94 -0.61
N THR A 76 -0.18 7.62 -1.29
CA THR A 76 -0.26 7.87 -2.73
C THR A 76 0.30 6.70 -3.54
N CYS A 77 -0.33 6.39 -4.67
CA CYS A 77 0.14 5.37 -5.60
C CYS A 77 0.20 5.93 -7.03
N GLU A 78 1.30 5.63 -7.72
CA GLU A 78 1.51 5.96 -9.12
C GLU A 78 2.11 4.75 -9.85
N PHE A 79 1.68 4.54 -11.08
CA PHE A 79 2.25 3.52 -11.96
C PHE A 79 3.29 4.15 -12.89
N SER A 80 4.56 3.78 -12.71
CA SER A 80 5.64 4.12 -13.64
C SER A 80 6.13 2.84 -14.32
N PRO A 81 6.00 2.71 -15.65
CA PRO A 81 6.69 1.66 -16.38
C PRO A 81 8.21 1.78 -16.16
N ARG A 82 8.91 0.66 -15.96
CA ARG A 82 10.37 0.67 -16.15
C ARG A 82 10.61 0.72 -17.66
N ALA A 83 11.35 1.73 -18.13
CA ALA A 83 11.98 1.66 -19.44
C ALA A 83 13.00 0.52 -19.38
N GLY A 84 12.90 -0.42 -20.32
CA GLY A 84 13.87 -1.51 -20.49
C GLY A 84 15.23 -0.99 -20.93
#